data_AF-A0A5J6YVT2-F1
#
_entry.id   AF-A0A5J6YVT2-F1
#
_cell.length_a   1.000
_cell.length_b   1.000
_cell.length_c   1.000
_cell.angle_alpha   90.00
_cell.angle_beta   90.00
_cell.angle_gamma   90.00
#
_symmetry.space_group_name_H-M   'P 1'
#
loop_
_entity.id
_entity.type
_entity.pdbx_description
1 polymer ?
#
loop_
_entity_poly.entity_id
_entity_poly.type
_entity_poly.pdbx_seq_one_letter_code
_entity_poly.pdbx_strand_id
1 'polypeptide(L)'
;MKLTALLSCALLCGCQPTQTQTAVPSTVIAQSPEQTAARAYLAEVRASLNVAYLKDRETTTSGDCDSPRFEDISPPQLLKVEACRLSIGSSADYRIEVRFVGGQSWIADPGGIRQAGAEALQLLN
;
A
#
# COMPACT_ATOMS: atom_id res chain seq x y z
N MET A 1 43.48 24.58 43.11
CA MET A 1 43.54 23.11 43.18
C MET A 1 42.95 22.63 44.49
N LYS A 2 41.69 22.19 44.49
CA LYS A 2 41.04 21.50 45.61
C LYS A 2 40.10 20.46 45.00
N LEU A 3 40.48 19.18 45.12
CA LEU A 3 39.61 18.05 44.85
C LEU A 3 38.59 17.94 45.98
N THR A 4 37.31 17.90 45.66
CA THR A 4 36.25 17.54 46.61
C THR A 4 35.47 16.40 45.97
N ALA A 5 35.74 15.19 46.45
CA ALA A 5 34.97 14.00 46.14
C ALA A 5 33.65 14.06 46.92
N LEU A 6 32.53 13.95 46.20
CA LEU A 6 31.20 13.65 46.72
C LEU A 6 30.84 12.26 46.16
N LEU A 7 31.05 11.19 46.91
CA LEU A 7 30.07 10.56 47.80
C LEU A 7 28.64 10.47 47.22
N SER A 8 28.31 9.23 46.81
CA SER A 8 27.07 8.53 47.18
C SER A 8 25.76 8.90 46.47
N CYS A 9 25.43 8.12 45.45
CA CYS A 9 24.07 7.61 45.24
C CYS A 9 24.16 6.19 44.63
N ALA A 10 24.49 5.23 45.49
CA ALA A 10 24.11 3.85 45.26
C ALA A 10 22.61 3.70 45.61
N LEU A 11 21.96 2.74 44.95
CA LEU A 11 20.64 2.15 45.26
C LEU A 11 19.43 2.78 44.57
N LEU A 12 19.35 2.64 43.25
CA LEU A 12 18.08 2.33 42.56
C LEU A 12 18.32 1.29 41.45
N CYS A 13 18.90 0.14 41.81
CA CYS A 13 18.76 -1.09 41.02
C CYS A 13 17.35 -1.66 41.26
N GLY A 14 16.34 -1.01 40.69
CA GLY A 14 15.05 -1.64 40.48
C GLY A 14 15.14 -2.47 39.21
N CYS A 15 15.48 -3.76 39.34
CA CYS A 15 15.22 -4.73 38.29
C CYS A 15 13.70 -4.79 38.08
N GLN A 16 13.18 -4.02 37.13
CA GLN A 16 11.84 -4.28 36.63
C GLN A 16 11.85 -5.67 35.97
N PRO A 17 10.90 -6.56 36.28
CA PRO A 17 10.73 -7.77 35.50
C PRO A 17 10.36 -7.33 34.08
N THR A 18 11.30 -7.48 33.15
CA THR A 18 11.02 -7.40 31.72
C THR A 18 9.93 -8.42 31.43
N GLN A 19 8.69 -7.95 31.26
CA GLN A 19 7.65 -8.78 30.68
C GLN A 19 8.17 -9.22 29.32
N THR A 20 8.58 -10.49 29.24
CA THR A 20 8.84 -11.14 27.98
C THR A 20 7.48 -11.22 27.28
N GLN A 21 7.15 -10.19 26.49
CA GLN A 21 6.10 -10.29 25.50
C GLN A 21 6.51 -11.47 24.62
N THR A 22 5.81 -12.58 24.80
CA THR A 22 5.79 -13.68 23.85
C THR A 22 5.31 -13.07 22.55
N ALA A 23 6.25 -12.66 21.70
CA ALA A 23 5.95 -12.29 20.33
C ALA A 23 5.36 -13.56 19.72
N VAL A 24 4.02 -13.59 19.62
CA VAL A 24 3.33 -14.57 18.78
C VAL A 24 3.99 -14.44 17.42
N PRO A 25 4.61 -15.49 16.87
CA PRO A 25 5.28 -15.38 15.59
C PRO A 25 4.21 -14.95 14.59
N SER A 26 4.34 -13.72 14.08
CA SER A 26 3.52 -13.22 12.99
C SER A 26 3.60 -14.27 11.91
N THR A 27 2.50 -14.97 11.67
CA THR A 27 2.41 -15.96 10.61
C THR A 27 2.54 -15.16 9.33
N VAL A 28 3.75 -15.10 8.77
CA VAL A 28 3.97 -14.53 7.45
C VAL A 28 3.29 -15.48 6.49
N ILE A 29 2.02 -15.22 6.20
CA ILE A 29 1.31 -15.91 5.13
C ILE A 29 2.07 -15.55 3.87
N ALA A 30 2.82 -16.51 3.32
CA ALA A 30 3.56 -16.32 2.10
C ALA A 30 2.58 -15.89 1.00
N GLN A 31 2.81 -14.71 0.41
CA GLN A 31 1.99 -14.24 -0.70
C GLN A 31 2.24 -15.11 -1.92
N SER A 32 1.17 -15.47 -2.63
CA SER A 32 1.34 -16.20 -3.89
C SER A 32 2.03 -15.29 -4.93
N PRO A 33 2.67 -15.86 -5.97
CA PRO A 33 3.23 -15.07 -7.07
C PRO A 33 2.19 -14.15 -7.72
N GLU A 34 0.96 -14.61 -7.87
CA GLU A 34 -0.16 -13.83 -8.41
C GLU A 34 -0.52 -12.66 -7.50
N GLN A 35 -0.60 -12.87 -6.18
CA GLN A 35 -0.85 -11.79 -5.23
C GLN A 35 0.27 -10.73 -5.27
N THR A 36 1.51 -11.18 -5.42
CA THR A 36 2.67 -10.30 -5.58
C THR A 36 2.57 -9.50 -6.88
N ALA A 37 2.23 -10.15 -7.98
CA ALA A 37 2.04 -9.51 -9.29
C ALA A 37 0.89 -8.49 -9.29
N ALA A 38 -0.24 -8.83 -8.67
CA ALA A 38 -1.37 -7.90 -8.52
C ALA A 38 -0.97 -6.66 -7.73
N ARG A 39 -0.26 -6.84 -6.60
CA ARG A 39 0.21 -5.71 -5.79
C ARG A 39 1.20 -4.83 -6.54
N ALA A 40 2.13 -5.43 -7.28
CA ALA A 40 3.08 -4.70 -8.10
C ALA A 40 2.38 -3.87 -9.18
N TYR A 41 1.42 -4.47 -9.89
CA TYR A 41 0.63 -3.77 -10.90
C TYR A 41 -0.14 -2.57 -10.32
N LEU A 42 -0.85 -2.74 -9.20
CA LEU A 42 -1.56 -1.62 -8.58
C LEU A 42 -0.61 -0.54 -8.02
N ALA A 43 0.61 -0.89 -7.61
CA ALA A 43 1.61 0.08 -7.19
C ALA A 43 2.12 0.94 -8.36
N GLU A 44 2.32 0.31 -9.53
CA GLU A 44 2.68 1.00 -10.78
C GLU A 44 1.55 1.93 -11.24
N VAL A 45 0.31 1.44 -11.31
CA VAL A 45 -0.86 2.27 -11.67
C VAL A 45 -1.01 3.45 -10.71
N ARG A 46 -0.79 3.25 -9.41
CA ARG A 46 -0.79 4.33 -8.41
C ARG A 46 0.31 5.36 -8.68
N ALA A 47 1.51 4.92 -9.03
CA ALA A 47 2.61 5.84 -9.35
C ALA A 47 2.25 6.68 -10.59
N SER A 48 1.82 6.05 -11.68
CA SER A 48 1.39 6.73 -12.92
C SER A 48 0.23 7.68 -12.70
N LEU A 49 -0.76 7.30 -11.88
CA LEU A 49 -1.89 8.16 -11.51
C LEU A 49 -1.42 9.44 -10.79
N ASN A 50 -0.50 9.31 -9.84
CA ASN A 50 0.04 10.48 -9.13
C ASN A 50 0.83 11.39 -10.06
N VAL A 51 1.64 10.83 -10.97
CA VAL A 51 2.37 11.62 -11.97
C VAL A 51 1.40 12.36 -12.90
N ALA A 52 0.40 11.67 -13.45
CA ALA A 52 -0.61 12.26 -14.31
C ALA A 52 -1.38 13.37 -13.59
N TYR A 53 -1.78 13.16 -12.33
CA TYR A 53 -2.49 14.17 -11.54
C TYR A 53 -1.63 15.40 -11.24
N LEU A 54 -0.33 15.23 -11.02
CA LEU A 54 0.59 16.35 -10.84
C LEU A 54 0.83 17.12 -12.15
N LYS A 55 0.76 16.45 -13.30
CA LYS A 55 0.91 17.05 -14.64
C LYS A 55 -0.35 17.83 -15.07
N ASP A 56 -1.53 17.24 -14.87
CA ASP A 56 -2.82 17.83 -15.26
C ASP A 56 -3.93 17.38 -14.31
N ARG A 57 -4.31 18.26 -13.38
CA ARG A 57 -5.36 17.98 -12.39
C ARG A 57 -6.77 18.00 -12.97
N GLU A 58 -7.02 18.83 -13.97
CA GLU A 58 -8.38 19.07 -14.46
C GLU A 58 -8.89 17.84 -15.22
N THR A 59 -8.00 17.18 -15.97
CA THR A 59 -8.38 16.03 -16.80
C THR A 59 -8.18 14.69 -16.13
N THR A 60 -7.40 14.58 -15.04
CA THR A 60 -6.99 13.29 -14.44
C THR A 60 -7.98 12.71 -13.43
N THR A 61 -9.15 13.30 -13.23
CA THR A 61 -10.07 12.91 -12.14
C THR A 61 -10.56 11.46 -12.16
N SER A 62 -10.70 10.84 -13.34
CA SER A 62 -11.05 9.42 -13.50
C SER A 62 -10.73 8.86 -14.90
N GLY A 63 -10.77 7.53 -15.02
CA GLY A 63 -10.66 6.83 -16.29
C GLY A 63 -10.30 5.35 -16.17
N ASP A 64 -10.12 4.71 -17.32
CA ASP A 64 -9.55 3.37 -17.41
C ASP A 64 -8.03 3.44 -17.23
N CYS A 65 -7.42 2.41 -16.65
CA CYS A 65 -5.99 2.43 -16.32
C CYS A 65 -5.08 2.36 -17.55
N ASP A 66 -5.57 1.93 -18.71
CA ASP A 66 -4.85 1.90 -19.97
C ASP A 66 -5.02 3.18 -20.80
N SER A 67 -5.71 4.19 -20.25
CA SER A 67 -5.85 5.49 -20.90
C SER A 67 -4.47 6.09 -21.16
N PRO A 68 -4.22 6.68 -22.35
CA PRO A 68 -2.93 7.23 -22.74
C PRO A 68 -2.46 8.42 -21.89
N ARG A 69 -3.35 8.96 -21.02
CA ARG A 69 -3.01 9.96 -20.01
C ARG A 69 -2.11 9.41 -18.90
N PHE A 70 -2.14 8.09 -18.68
CA PHE A 70 -1.35 7.40 -17.68
C PHE A 70 -0.15 6.77 -18.36
N GLU A 71 0.97 7.48 -18.30
CA GLU A 71 2.24 7.02 -18.86
C GLU A 71 2.77 5.82 -18.05
N ASP A 72 3.47 4.91 -18.73
CA ASP A 72 4.29 3.86 -18.12
C ASP A 72 3.54 2.84 -17.23
N ILE A 73 2.34 2.39 -17.63
CA ILE A 73 1.70 1.23 -17.00
C ILE A 73 1.94 -0.02 -17.83
N SER A 74 2.70 -0.96 -17.27
CA SER A 74 2.96 -2.27 -17.87
C SER A 74 1.92 -3.30 -17.43
N PRO A 75 1.39 -4.13 -18.34
CA PRO A 75 0.55 -5.25 -17.95
C PRO A 75 1.32 -6.24 -17.05
N PRO A 76 0.67 -6.85 -16.03
CA PRO A 76 1.33 -7.83 -15.19
C PRO A 76 1.64 -9.11 -15.99
N GLN A 77 2.78 -9.75 -15.72
CA GLN A 77 3.22 -10.93 -16.46
C GLN A 77 2.41 -12.20 -16.14
N LEU A 78 1.96 -12.33 -14.88
CA LEU A 78 1.29 -13.53 -14.38
C LEU A 78 -0.24 -13.42 -14.37
N LEU A 79 -0.77 -12.23 -14.61
CA LEU A 79 -2.20 -11.94 -14.51
C LEU A 79 -2.66 -11.22 -15.76
N LYS A 80 -3.88 -11.52 -16.21
CA LYS A 80 -4.52 -10.78 -17.28
C LYS A 80 -5.54 -9.82 -16.69
N VAL A 81 -5.39 -8.53 -16.95
CA VAL A 81 -6.37 -7.51 -16.55
C VAL A 81 -7.64 -7.71 -17.39
N GLU A 82 -8.78 -7.84 -16.72
CA GLU A 82 -10.11 -7.88 -17.34
C GLU A 82 -10.71 -6.48 -17.40
N ALA A 83 -10.63 -5.74 -16.28
CA ALA A 83 -11.05 -4.36 -16.20
C ALA A 83 -10.22 -3.62 -15.16
N CYS A 84 -9.89 -2.36 -15.41
CA CYS A 84 -9.15 -1.52 -14.49
C CYS A 84 -9.65 -0.09 -14.59
N ARG A 85 -10.14 0.48 -13.48
CA ARG A 85 -10.59 1.86 -13.39
C ARG A 85 -9.98 2.57 -12.21
N LEU A 86 -9.87 3.87 -12.35
CA LEU A 86 -9.30 4.73 -11.33
C LEU A 86 -10.05 6.06 -11.21
N SER A 87 -9.91 6.67 -10.04
CA SER A 87 -10.36 8.03 -9.73
C SER A 87 -9.40 8.70 -8.76
N ILE A 88 -9.20 10.01 -8.89
CA ILE A 88 -8.36 10.80 -7.99
C ILE A 88 -8.96 12.20 -7.79
N GLY A 89 -9.16 12.57 -6.52
CA GLY A 89 -9.41 13.95 -6.09
C GLY A 89 -8.13 14.62 -5.57
N SER A 90 -7.22 13.84 -4.98
CA SER A 90 -5.88 14.27 -4.58
C SER A 90 -4.94 13.07 -4.36
N SER A 91 -3.65 13.28 -4.13
CA SER A 91 -2.74 12.18 -3.77
C SER A 91 -3.12 11.44 -2.48
N ALA A 92 -3.94 12.06 -1.62
CA ALA A 92 -4.48 11.48 -0.39
C ALA A 92 -5.94 11.00 -0.54
N ASP A 93 -6.55 11.19 -1.71
CA ASP A 93 -7.93 10.80 -2.01
C ASP A 93 -7.98 10.25 -3.43
N TYR A 94 -7.75 8.96 -3.55
CA TYR A 94 -7.73 8.24 -4.81
C TYR A 94 -8.27 6.82 -4.63
N ARG A 95 -8.65 6.21 -5.74
CA ARG A 95 -9.09 4.83 -5.77
C ARG A 95 -8.73 4.21 -7.10
N ILE A 96 -8.18 3.01 -7.07
CA ILE A 96 -7.86 2.18 -8.22
C ILE A 96 -8.50 0.83 -7.96
N GLU A 97 -9.23 0.33 -8.94
CA GLU A 97 -9.93 -0.93 -8.89
C GLU A 97 -9.56 -1.77 -10.09
N VAL A 98 -9.16 -3.01 -9.84
CA VAL A 98 -8.74 -3.95 -10.88
C VAL A 98 -9.47 -5.26 -10.70
N ARG A 99 -10.03 -5.77 -11.78
CA ARG A 99 -10.47 -7.16 -11.91
C ARG A 99 -9.54 -7.87 -12.86
N PHE A 100 -9.01 -9.01 -12.43
CA PHE A 100 -8.22 -9.90 -13.26
C PHE A 100 -9.07 -11.08 -13.74
N VAL A 101 -8.73 -11.61 -14.91
CA VAL A 101 -9.28 -12.86 -15.41
C VAL A 101 -9.03 -13.96 -14.37
N GLY A 102 -10.07 -14.73 -14.06
CA GLY A 102 -10.06 -15.70 -12.95
C GLY A 102 -10.72 -15.18 -11.67
N GLY A 103 -11.32 -13.98 -11.69
CA GLY A 103 -12.21 -13.48 -10.66
C GLY A 103 -11.52 -12.77 -9.49
N GLN A 104 -10.20 -12.63 -9.52
CA GLN A 104 -9.47 -11.87 -8.50
C GLN A 104 -9.71 -10.37 -8.67
N SER A 105 -10.12 -9.71 -7.60
CA SER A 105 -10.38 -8.27 -7.58
C SER A 105 -9.51 -7.59 -6.53
N TRP A 106 -9.01 -6.40 -6.86
CA TRP A 106 -8.04 -5.68 -6.03
C TRP A 106 -8.37 -4.19 -6.00
N ILE A 107 -8.11 -3.58 -4.86
CA ILE A 107 -8.27 -2.15 -4.62
C ILE A 107 -6.94 -1.57 -4.16
N ALA A 108 -6.59 -0.40 -4.69
CA ALA A 108 -5.60 0.49 -4.10
C ALA A 108 -6.24 1.84 -3.81
N ASP A 109 -6.14 2.27 -2.56
CA ASP A 109 -6.62 3.55 -2.06
C ASP A 109 -5.66 4.00 -0.93
N PRO A 110 -5.89 5.13 -0.24
CA PRO A 110 -5.03 5.57 0.85
C PRO A 110 -4.86 4.55 1.99
N GLY A 111 -5.77 3.58 2.12
CA GLY A 111 -5.66 2.46 3.06
C GLY A 111 -4.70 1.35 2.62
N GLY A 112 -4.11 1.47 1.42
CA GLY A 112 -3.15 0.53 0.86
C GLY A 112 -3.73 -0.39 -0.21
N ILE A 113 -2.90 -1.34 -0.65
CA ILE A 113 -3.25 -2.29 -1.70
C ILE A 113 -3.77 -3.58 -1.06
N ARG A 114 -4.97 -4.02 -1.45
CA ARG A 114 -5.61 -5.21 -0.89
C ARG A 114 -6.48 -5.93 -1.91
N GLN A 115 -6.64 -7.23 -1.70
CA GLN A 115 -7.64 -8.02 -2.41
C GLN A 115 -9.03 -7.65 -1.89
N ALA A 116 -10.01 -7.66 -2.78
CA ALA A 116 -11.39 -7.30 -2.48
C ALA A 116 -12.36 -8.30 -3.14
N GLY A 117 -13.57 -8.41 -2.59
CA GLY A 117 -14.68 -9.06 -3.28
C GLY A 117 -15.19 -8.19 -4.44
N ALA A 118 -15.93 -8.81 -5.37
CA ALA A 118 -16.47 -8.10 -6.54
C ALA A 118 -17.48 -7.01 -6.13
N GLU A 119 -18.21 -7.23 -5.04
CA GLU A 119 -19.19 -6.30 -4.46
C GLU A 119 -18.55 -5.00 -3.96
N ALA A 120 -17.25 -5.01 -3.67
CA ALA A 120 -16.54 -3.83 -3.19
C ALA A 120 -16.03 -2.92 -4.31
N LEU A 121 -16.19 -3.31 -5.59
CA LEU A 121 -15.68 -2.58 -6.75
C LEU A 121 -16.65 -1.50 -7.23
N GLN A 122 -16.58 -0.31 -6.66
CA GLN A 122 -17.49 0.80 -6.91
C GLN A 122 -17.32 1.45 -8.29
N LEU A 123 -16.13 1.41 -8.87
CA LEU A 123 -15.82 2.02 -10.18
C LEU A 123 -16.09 1.05 -11.34
N LEU A 124 -15.99 -0.25 -11.07
CA LEU A 124 -16.18 -1.33 -12.06
C LEU A 124 -17.59 -1.95 -12.07
N ASN A 125 -18.51 -1.44 -11.24
CA ASN A 125 -19.91 -1.85 -11.18
C ASN A 125 -20.82 -0.94 -12.01
#